data_AF-A0A354J3I6-F1
#
_entry.id   AF-A0A354J3I6-F1
#
_cell.length_a   1.000
_cell.length_b   1.000
_cell.length_c   1.000
_cell.angle_alpha   90.00
_cell.angle_beta   90.00
_cell.angle_gamma   90.00
#
_symmetry.space_group_name_H-M   'P 1'
#
loop_
_entity.id
_entity.type
_entity.pdbx_description
1 polymer ?
#
loop_
_entity_poly.entity_id
_entity_poly.type
_entity_poly.pdbx_seq_one_letter_code
_entity_poly.pdbx_strand_id
1 'polypeptide(L)'
;MAGESATLSTGFIPDSLLLPQLEAGPEAAISGQEAPILQIDSEFQHLIPPLTSNELDELRESLSTQGCRDKLLVWKDHNILLDGHHRYTICHELGLDFDIKEIELPSRDDVKIWIIKNQRGRRNLTPSQLSMLAVKLEAIYSEKAKENMGTRTDLGQDLGQGEGGRSAEKAAEDMGVSHQTVSFAKNVATKGIPELVRRVESADITVSAASKIASLPSETQEKIMEKIETQIEAGSNPKVAAIMREIVPSDQETPKDADELLETFRKKQEDNLKLLQGIETSQRPENLVEMLAVAEKITAKLKEIETKSLGPDQIPADSCIIKADLFKTFLMSLVPASNDLRLEFEAGGVHAVATDMIGYLAAEAFLPKESFEKYFDLGKIGLPNTKRLIQMISSISSDRLPGKKNLRLYIESNDGGDYSGIDEDPDWRIMHSQDCLGVLRGLSGRGNFRYRLLKPELIMDREMPDISLPCELQVDGKKLMIALEHAKALDQIGKFLLSGGSFDIVSLNNEVRGTQHVDCIVQKGEFADPHIDLNRLMRIRRTIEKSMEVTLGLGIGMPMTMELKIGETAFRYYIKETQPVALR
;
A
#
# COMPACT_ATOMS: atom_id res chain seq x y z
N MET A 1 30.76 24.37 71.18
CA MET A 1 30.53 24.12 72.61
C MET A 1 29.20 23.38 72.73
N ALA A 2 29.24 22.20 73.39
CA ALA A 2 28.14 21.38 73.97
C ALA A 2 26.93 21.05 73.07
N GLY A 3 26.45 19.80 72.95
CA GLY A 3 25.87 18.96 74.02
C GLY A 3 24.45 19.45 74.32
N GLU A 4 23.37 18.70 74.47
CA GLU A 4 23.06 17.32 74.90
C GLU A 4 21.53 17.12 74.67
N SER A 5 21.03 15.94 74.29
CA SER A 5 20.38 14.92 75.17
C SER A 5 19.20 15.47 76.00
N ALA A 6 17.93 15.13 75.71
CA ALA A 6 17.17 13.90 76.01
C ALA A 6 16.33 13.96 77.32
N THR A 7 15.24 13.16 77.32
CA THR A 7 14.38 12.68 78.44
C THR A 7 13.19 13.57 78.85
N LEU A 8 11.98 13.10 79.23
CA LEU A 8 11.34 11.78 79.44
C LEU A 8 9.84 11.97 79.79
N SER A 9 8.99 10.95 79.52
CA SER A 9 7.79 10.53 80.32
C SER A 9 6.49 11.37 80.19
N THR A 10 5.24 10.87 80.21
CA THR A 10 4.57 9.56 80.46
C THR A 10 3.06 9.70 80.12
N GLY A 11 2.33 8.56 79.95
CA GLY A 11 0.86 8.48 80.11
C GLY A 11 0.14 7.53 79.12
N PHE A 12 0.13 6.20 79.30
CA PHE A 12 -0.90 5.35 79.95
C PHE A 12 -2.26 5.19 79.19
N ILE A 13 -2.57 3.99 78.69
CA ILE A 13 -3.92 3.36 78.56
C ILE A 13 -3.76 1.80 78.64
N PRO A 14 -4.67 1.03 79.28
CA PRO A 14 -4.37 -0.28 79.87
C PRO A 14 -4.89 -1.53 79.12
N ASP A 15 -4.45 -2.68 79.65
CA ASP A 15 -4.76 -4.09 79.32
C ASP A 15 -6.24 -4.49 79.26
N SER A 16 -6.56 -5.38 78.31
CA SER A 16 -7.36 -6.58 78.60
C SER A 16 -7.15 -7.67 77.53
N LEU A 17 -6.21 -8.57 77.83
CA LEU A 17 -6.09 -9.91 77.27
C LEU A 17 -6.95 -10.87 78.10
N LEU A 18 -7.76 -11.71 77.46
CA LEU A 18 -8.18 -13.00 78.02
C LEU A 18 -8.61 -13.95 76.88
N LEU A 19 -7.69 -14.85 76.53
CA LEU A 19 -7.96 -16.12 75.86
C LEU A 19 -8.81 -17.02 76.75
N PRO A 20 -9.65 -17.88 76.16
CA PRO A 20 -9.94 -19.19 76.74
C PRO A 20 -9.35 -20.32 75.87
N GLN A 21 -8.39 -20.99 76.49
CA GLN A 21 -7.98 -22.40 76.48
C GLN A 21 -8.51 -23.37 75.40
N LEU A 22 -7.53 -24.14 74.87
CA LEU A 22 -7.66 -25.46 74.27
C LEU A 22 -8.55 -26.42 75.09
N GLU A 23 -9.45 -27.11 74.40
CA GLU A 23 -9.72 -28.53 74.68
C GLU A 23 -9.25 -29.37 73.49
N ALA A 24 -8.40 -30.34 73.80
CA ALA A 24 -7.89 -31.34 72.88
C ALA A 24 -8.90 -32.49 72.72
N GLY A 25 -9.18 -32.87 71.47
CA GLY A 25 -9.77 -34.14 71.05
C GLY A 25 -8.97 -34.70 69.87
N PRO A 26 -8.83 -36.03 69.73
CA PRO A 26 -7.57 -36.65 69.30
C PRO A 26 -7.45 -36.95 67.80
N GLU A 27 -6.21 -37.31 67.44
CA GLU A 27 -5.73 -37.93 66.18
C GLU A 27 -5.34 -36.99 65.03
N ALA A 28 -4.19 -36.35 65.25
CA ALA A 28 -3.17 -36.29 64.21
C ALA A 28 -2.73 -37.71 63.83
N ALA A 29 -3.17 -38.19 62.67
CA ALA A 29 -2.41 -39.19 61.92
C ALA A 29 -1.26 -38.46 61.22
N ILE A 30 -0.09 -38.44 61.88
CA ILE A 30 1.17 -38.10 61.25
C ILE A 30 1.45 -39.18 60.22
N SER A 31 1.21 -38.87 58.95
CA SER A 31 1.71 -39.62 57.82
C SER A 31 2.83 -38.78 57.20
N GLY A 32 4.07 -39.06 57.61
CA GLY A 32 5.25 -38.65 56.87
C GLY A 32 5.29 -39.38 55.54
N GLN A 33 4.49 -38.95 54.58
CA GLN A 33 4.67 -39.29 53.18
C GLN A 33 5.68 -38.28 52.63
N GLU A 34 6.84 -38.77 52.20
CA GLU A 34 7.68 -38.01 51.27
C GLU A 34 6.79 -37.48 50.16
N ALA A 35 6.82 -36.15 49.95
CA ALA A 35 5.99 -35.51 48.95
C ALA A 35 6.15 -36.25 47.61
N PRO A 36 5.04 -36.64 46.95
CA PRO A 36 5.11 -37.47 45.75
C PRO A 36 5.93 -36.77 44.67
N ILE A 37 6.96 -37.46 44.17
CA ILE A 37 7.80 -36.96 43.08
C ILE A 37 6.98 -37.05 41.78
N LEU A 38 6.62 -35.89 41.23
CA LEU A 38 5.89 -35.77 39.97
C LEU A 38 6.85 -35.63 38.79
N GLN A 39 6.51 -36.25 37.67
CA GLN A 39 7.28 -36.11 36.42
C GLN A 39 6.90 -34.81 35.69
N ILE A 40 7.91 -34.05 35.27
CA ILE A 40 7.73 -32.85 34.45
C ILE A 40 8.01 -33.23 33.00
N ASP A 41 6.97 -33.22 32.18
CA ASP A 41 7.09 -33.38 30.73
C ASP A 41 7.40 -32.00 30.12
N SER A 42 8.55 -31.89 29.46
CA SER A 42 9.00 -30.62 28.89
C SER A 42 8.05 -30.12 27.80
N GLU A 43 7.44 -31.00 27.02
CA GLU A 43 6.49 -30.61 25.98
C GLU A 43 5.26 -29.94 26.62
N PHE A 44 4.72 -30.51 27.68
CA PHE A 44 3.56 -29.98 28.40
C PHE A 44 3.85 -28.67 29.11
N GLN A 45 5.04 -28.55 29.71
CA GLN A 45 5.48 -27.33 30.39
C GLN A 45 5.54 -26.13 29.42
N HIS A 46 6.04 -26.31 28.20
CA HIS A 46 6.20 -25.24 27.21
C HIS A 46 4.89 -24.83 26.49
N LEU A 47 3.77 -25.52 26.72
CA LEU A 47 2.47 -25.14 26.15
C LEU A 47 1.91 -23.87 26.79
N ILE A 48 2.24 -23.63 28.06
CA ILE A 48 1.73 -22.51 28.85
C ILE A 48 2.81 -21.40 28.88
N PRO A 49 2.45 -20.13 28.67
CA PRO A 49 3.38 -19.03 28.89
C PRO A 49 3.96 -19.05 30.32
N PRO A 50 5.26 -18.79 30.50
CA PRO A 50 5.85 -18.67 31.83
C PRO A 50 5.25 -17.48 32.59
N LEU A 51 5.28 -17.53 33.92
CA LEU A 51 4.93 -16.38 34.75
C LEU A 51 5.99 -15.28 34.60
N THR A 52 5.56 -14.03 34.69
CA THR A 52 6.47 -12.88 34.86
C THR A 52 7.18 -12.95 36.21
N SER A 53 8.28 -12.21 36.39
CA SER A 53 9.01 -12.17 37.67
C SER A 53 8.11 -11.74 38.83
N ASN A 54 7.29 -10.71 38.62
CA ASN A 54 6.38 -10.20 39.65
C ASN A 54 5.30 -11.22 40.01
N GLU A 55 4.71 -11.89 39.02
CA GLU A 55 3.72 -12.95 39.29
C GLU A 55 4.34 -14.15 40.02
N LEU A 56 5.59 -14.47 39.73
CA LEU A 56 6.33 -15.52 40.43
C LEU A 56 6.60 -15.14 41.89
N ASP A 57 6.99 -13.89 42.15
CA ASP A 57 7.22 -13.37 43.50
C ASP A 57 5.92 -13.33 44.32
N GLU A 58 4.83 -12.83 43.73
CA GLU A 58 3.49 -12.86 44.33
C GLU A 58 3.02 -14.28 44.65
N LEU A 59 3.26 -15.23 43.72
CA LEU A 59 2.95 -16.64 43.94
C LEU A 59 3.79 -17.22 45.07
N ARG A 60 5.08 -16.88 45.14
CA ARG A 60 6.00 -17.36 46.19
C ARG A 60 5.60 -16.83 47.56
N GLU A 61 5.24 -15.55 47.67
CA GLU A 61 4.72 -14.94 48.90
C GLU A 61 3.39 -15.58 49.32
N SER A 62 2.47 -15.79 48.38
CA SER A 62 1.19 -16.44 48.64
C SER A 62 1.37 -17.87 49.17
N LEU A 63 2.23 -18.67 48.54
CA LEU A 63 2.51 -20.04 48.97
C LEU A 63 3.21 -20.08 50.34
N SER A 64 4.15 -19.18 50.59
CA SER A 64 4.86 -19.08 51.88
C SER A 64 3.91 -18.72 53.04
N THR A 65 2.94 -17.83 52.80
CA THR A 65 2.01 -17.33 53.83
C THR A 65 0.77 -18.20 54.03
N GLN A 66 0.28 -18.87 52.97
CA GLN A 66 -1.01 -19.55 52.97
C GLN A 66 -0.94 -21.05 52.67
N GLY A 67 0.23 -21.57 52.31
CA GLY A 67 0.42 -22.94 51.83
C GLY A 67 -0.15 -23.18 50.43
N CYS A 68 0.05 -24.40 49.90
CA CYS A 68 -0.47 -24.79 48.59
C CYS A 68 -1.96 -25.17 48.67
N ARG A 69 -2.84 -24.18 48.58
CA ARG A 69 -4.31 -24.40 48.64
C ARG A 69 -4.88 -25.03 47.36
N ASP A 70 -4.35 -24.62 46.22
CA ASP A 70 -4.80 -25.10 44.92
C ASP A 70 -4.10 -26.41 44.57
N LYS A 71 -4.89 -27.44 44.25
CA LYS A 71 -4.37 -28.77 43.92
C LYS A 71 -3.51 -28.76 42.66
N LEU A 72 -2.45 -29.55 42.65
CA LEU A 72 -1.67 -29.86 41.45
C LEU A 72 -2.45 -30.86 40.59
N LEU A 73 -2.53 -30.59 39.29
CA LEU A 73 -3.33 -31.41 38.37
C LEU A 73 -2.40 -32.40 37.66
N VAL A 74 -2.65 -33.70 37.82
CA VAL A 74 -1.75 -34.78 37.35
C VAL A 74 -2.51 -35.70 36.39
N TRP A 75 -1.82 -36.21 35.38
CA TRP A 75 -2.38 -37.20 34.47
C TRP A 75 -2.49 -38.56 35.17
N LYS A 76 -3.73 -39.02 35.32
CA LYS A 76 -4.06 -40.30 35.97
C LYS A 76 -3.24 -41.44 35.34
N ASP A 77 -2.74 -42.34 36.19
CA ASP A 77 -1.93 -43.52 35.83
C ASP A 77 -0.55 -43.24 35.20
N HIS A 78 -0.19 -41.97 34.95
CA HIS A 78 1.09 -41.59 34.35
C HIS A 78 2.02 -40.80 35.29
N ASN A 79 1.46 -40.22 36.36
CA ASN A 79 2.19 -39.39 37.33
C ASN A 79 2.92 -38.18 36.70
N ILE A 80 2.38 -37.66 35.59
CA ILE A 80 2.90 -36.49 34.87
C ILE A 80 2.10 -35.25 35.26
N LEU A 81 2.79 -34.16 35.59
CA LEU A 81 2.18 -32.88 35.95
C LEU A 81 1.55 -32.20 34.72
N LEU A 82 0.29 -31.79 34.83
CA LEU A 82 -0.48 -31.10 33.79
C LEU A 82 -0.58 -29.59 34.04
N ASP A 83 -0.86 -29.19 35.28
CA ASP A 83 -0.99 -27.78 35.68
C ASP A 83 -0.50 -27.58 37.12
N GLY A 84 0.11 -26.41 37.38
CA GLY A 84 0.74 -26.10 38.65
C GLY A 84 2.26 -26.27 38.69
N HIS A 85 2.94 -26.28 37.53
CA HIS A 85 4.41 -26.38 37.43
C HIS A 85 5.17 -25.44 38.39
N HIS A 86 4.84 -24.14 38.39
CA HIS A 86 5.47 -23.18 39.31
C HIS A 86 5.14 -23.47 40.79
N ARG A 87 3.89 -23.87 41.09
CA ARG A 87 3.50 -24.26 42.46
C ARG A 87 4.28 -25.48 42.93
N TYR A 88 4.39 -26.51 42.09
CA TYR A 88 5.17 -27.71 42.38
C TYR A 88 6.63 -27.37 42.68
N THR A 89 7.28 -26.58 41.82
CA THR A 89 8.68 -26.15 42.03
C THR A 89 8.83 -25.38 43.34
N ILE A 90 7.98 -24.38 43.61
CA ILE A 90 8.08 -23.57 44.83
C ILE A 90 7.77 -24.40 46.09
N CYS A 91 6.76 -25.27 46.05
CA CYS A 91 6.44 -26.13 47.19
C CYS A 91 7.57 -27.10 47.50
N HIS A 92 8.22 -27.65 46.47
CA HIS A 92 9.38 -28.51 46.65
C HIS A 92 10.59 -27.76 47.21
N GLU A 93 10.86 -26.54 46.73
CA GLU A 93 11.93 -25.67 47.26
C GLU A 93 11.70 -25.25 48.72
N LEU A 94 10.45 -24.95 49.08
CA LEU A 94 10.07 -24.49 50.42
C LEU A 94 9.70 -25.62 51.39
N GLY A 95 9.66 -26.87 50.92
CA GLY A 95 9.25 -28.04 51.72
C GLY A 95 7.79 -27.99 52.16
N LEU A 96 6.89 -27.44 51.32
CA LEU A 96 5.46 -27.31 51.60
C LEU A 96 4.69 -28.53 51.09
N ASP A 97 3.72 -29.00 51.88
CA ASP A 97 2.77 -30.02 51.47
C ASP A 97 1.82 -29.50 50.39
N PHE A 98 1.38 -30.39 49.50
CA PHE A 98 0.43 -30.09 48.44
C PHE A 98 -0.49 -31.27 48.14
N ASP A 99 -1.71 -30.94 47.72
CA ASP A 99 -2.69 -31.92 47.27
C ASP A 99 -2.61 -32.14 45.76
N ILE A 100 -2.85 -33.37 45.31
CA ILE A 100 -2.99 -33.71 43.89
C ILE A 100 -4.45 -33.98 43.55
N LYS A 101 -4.84 -33.61 42.32
CA LYS A 101 -6.06 -34.06 41.68
C LYS A 101 -5.73 -34.72 40.35
N GLU A 102 -6.12 -35.98 40.22
CA GLU A 102 -5.92 -36.76 38.99
C GLU A 102 -6.96 -36.41 37.93
N ILE A 103 -6.49 -36.31 36.68
CA ILE A 103 -7.31 -36.06 35.49
C ILE A 103 -7.12 -37.23 34.52
N GLU A 104 -8.23 -37.86 34.14
CA GLU A 104 -8.23 -38.97 33.19
C GLU A 104 -8.36 -38.44 31.76
N LEU A 105 -7.34 -38.68 30.93
CA LEU A 105 -7.29 -38.25 29.54
C LEU A 105 -6.77 -39.40 28.67
N PRO A 106 -7.37 -39.64 27.50
CA PRO A 106 -7.14 -40.87 26.72
C PRO A 106 -5.86 -40.85 25.87
N SER A 107 -5.27 -39.69 25.62
CA SER A 107 -4.08 -39.56 24.77
C SER A 107 -3.24 -38.33 25.15
N ARG A 108 -1.97 -38.31 24.69
CA ARG A 108 -1.11 -37.12 24.84
C ARG A 108 -1.71 -35.88 24.18
N ASP A 109 -2.38 -35.99 23.04
CA ASP A 109 -2.99 -34.82 22.38
C ASP A 109 -4.19 -34.30 23.16
N ASP A 110 -4.99 -35.18 23.76
CA ASP A 110 -6.06 -34.78 24.68
C ASP A 110 -5.50 -34.10 25.94
N VAL A 111 -4.32 -34.52 26.40
CA VAL A 111 -3.56 -33.81 27.44
C VAL A 111 -3.19 -32.40 27.00
N LYS A 112 -2.57 -32.22 25.82
CA LYS A 112 -2.20 -30.89 25.32
C LYS A 112 -3.41 -29.97 25.15
N ILE A 113 -4.50 -30.49 24.57
CA ILE A 113 -5.77 -29.76 24.41
C ILE A 113 -6.30 -29.33 25.78
N TRP A 114 -6.32 -30.25 26.74
CA TRP A 114 -6.80 -29.99 28.09
C TRP A 114 -5.95 -28.92 28.80
N ILE A 115 -4.62 -29.01 28.70
CA ILE A 115 -3.67 -28.05 29.31
C ILE A 115 -3.95 -26.64 28.78
N ILE A 116 -4.07 -26.48 27.46
CA ILE A 116 -4.31 -25.18 26.83
C ILE A 116 -5.70 -24.65 27.19
N LYS A 117 -6.74 -25.49 27.14
CA LYS A 117 -8.11 -25.10 27.50
C LYS A 117 -8.25 -24.71 28.98
N ASN A 118 -7.50 -25.36 29.87
CA ASN A 118 -7.47 -25.02 31.29
C ASN A 118 -6.99 -23.58 31.53
N GLN A 119 -6.17 -23.02 30.64
CA GLN A 119 -5.69 -21.64 30.76
C GLN A 119 -6.81 -20.60 30.56
N ARG A 120 -7.85 -20.91 29.77
CA ARG A 120 -8.97 -19.98 29.52
C ARG A 120 -9.68 -19.53 30.80
N GLY A 121 -9.73 -20.36 31.82
CA GLY A 121 -10.37 -20.05 33.10
C GLY A 121 -9.58 -19.07 33.98
N ARG A 122 -8.32 -18.79 33.64
CA ARG A 122 -7.48 -17.84 34.38
C ARG A 122 -7.92 -16.42 34.08
N ARG A 123 -8.45 -15.72 35.09
CA ARG A 123 -8.96 -14.34 34.99
C ARG A 123 -7.89 -13.30 34.60
N ASN A 124 -6.62 -13.69 34.55
CA ASN A 124 -5.48 -12.81 34.33
C ASN A 124 -4.96 -12.86 32.88
N LEU A 125 -5.48 -13.73 32.01
CA LEU A 125 -5.02 -13.79 30.61
C LEU A 125 -5.75 -12.78 29.73
N THR A 126 -4.96 -12.02 28.97
CA THR A 126 -5.46 -11.08 27.99
C THR A 126 -5.97 -11.79 26.73
N PRO A 127 -6.88 -11.15 25.95
CA PRO A 127 -7.30 -11.70 24.66
C PRO A 127 -6.15 -11.98 23.68
N SER A 128 -5.05 -11.23 23.78
CA SER A 128 -3.83 -11.45 22.97
C SER A 128 -3.18 -12.78 23.32
N GLN A 129 -3.00 -13.07 24.62
CA GLN A 129 -2.42 -14.33 25.09
C GLN A 129 -3.31 -15.53 24.76
N LEU A 130 -4.64 -15.40 24.96
CA LEU A 130 -5.61 -16.43 24.56
C LEU A 130 -5.57 -16.72 23.05
N SER A 131 -5.29 -15.71 22.24
CA SER A 131 -5.17 -15.88 20.79
C SER A 131 -3.88 -16.60 20.40
N MET A 132 -2.77 -16.38 21.10
CA MET A 132 -1.53 -17.15 20.92
C MET A 132 -1.73 -18.63 21.30
N LEU A 133 -2.47 -18.89 22.38
CA LEU A 133 -2.88 -20.24 22.78
C LEU A 133 -3.81 -20.89 21.76
N ALA A 134 -4.71 -20.13 21.15
CA ALA A 134 -5.60 -20.62 20.08
C ALA A 134 -4.79 -21.12 18.87
N VAL A 135 -3.69 -20.46 18.49
CA VAL A 135 -2.83 -20.93 17.39
C VAL A 135 -2.16 -22.27 17.74
N LYS A 136 -1.69 -22.45 18.98
CA LYS A 136 -1.15 -23.74 19.45
C LYS A 136 -2.22 -24.83 19.41
N LEU A 137 -3.45 -24.50 19.82
CA LEU A 137 -4.60 -25.41 19.82
C LEU A 137 -5.05 -25.79 18.39
N GLU A 138 -5.06 -24.83 17.45
CA GLU A 138 -5.34 -25.06 16.04
C GLU A 138 -4.39 -26.11 15.43
N ALA A 139 -3.09 -26.02 15.75
CA ALA A 139 -2.10 -26.98 15.27
C ALA A 139 -2.41 -28.40 15.76
N ILE A 140 -2.74 -28.57 17.04
CA ILE A 140 -3.09 -29.88 17.62
C ILE A 140 -4.39 -30.43 17.02
N TYR A 141 -5.41 -29.59 16.82
CA TYR A 141 -6.65 -30.00 16.15
C TYR A 141 -6.43 -30.41 14.70
N SER A 142 -5.55 -29.72 14.00
CA SER A 142 -5.21 -30.03 12.61
C SER A 142 -4.49 -31.38 12.49
N GLU A 143 -3.55 -31.69 13.38
CA GLU A 143 -2.87 -32.99 13.38
C GLU A 143 -3.85 -34.13 13.73
N LYS A 144 -4.69 -33.94 14.76
CA LYS A 144 -5.70 -34.93 15.14
C LYS A 144 -6.73 -35.18 14.02
N ALA A 145 -7.07 -34.16 13.22
CA ALA A 145 -7.94 -34.32 12.06
C ALA A 145 -7.28 -35.18 10.96
N LYS A 146 -6.00 -34.93 10.67
CA LYS A 146 -5.23 -35.71 9.68
C LYS A 146 -5.12 -37.18 10.05
N GLU A 147 -4.89 -37.50 11.32
CA GLU A 147 -4.79 -38.90 11.78
C GLU A 147 -6.11 -39.67 11.62
N ASN A 148 -7.24 -39.00 11.83
CA ASN A 148 -8.57 -39.59 11.66
C ASN A 148 -8.96 -39.79 10.17
N MET A 149 -8.35 -39.04 9.25
CA MET A 149 -8.52 -39.25 7.80
C MET A 149 -7.70 -40.45 7.28
N GLY A 150 -6.53 -40.73 7.86
CA GLY A 150 -5.71 -41.88 7.51
C GLY A 150 -6.36 -43.25 7.79
N THR A 151 -7.44 -43.27 8.58
CA THR A 151 -8.16 -44.48 9.00
C THR A 151 -9.43 -44.77 8.21
N ARG A 152 -9.88 -43.88 7.32
CA ARG A 152 -11.06 -44.07 6.44
C ARG A 152 -10.67 -43.98 4.97
N THR A 153 -10.59 -45.13 4.29
CA THR A 153 -10.23 -45.25 2.86
C THR A 153 -11.45 -45.18 1.92
N ASP A 154 -12.63 -44.78 2.41
CA ASP A 154 -13.91 -44.92 1.71
C ASP A 154 -14.53 -43.60 1.19
N LEU A 155 -13.88 -42.45 1.37
CA LEU A 155 -14.37 -41.17 0.83
C LEU A 155 -13.29 -40.44 0.00
N GLY A 156 -13.67 -40.07 -1.22
CA GLY A 156 -12.80 -39.47 -2.24
C GLY A 156 -12.11 -38.16 -1.81
N GLN A 157 -10.92 -37.97 -2.37
CA GLN A 157 -9.96 -36.89 -2.09
C GLN A 157 -10.43 -35.49 -2.56
N ASP A 158 -11.47 -34.92 -1.94
CA ASP A 158 -11.92 -33.55 -2.24
C ASP A 158 -12.11 -32.66 -0.98
N LEU A 159 -11.45 -32.99 0.13
CA LEU A 159 -11.61 -32.29 1.42
C LEU A 159 -10.34 -31.62 1.96
N GLY A 160 -9.32 -31.42 1.13
CA GLY A 160 -8.05 -30.82 1.58
C GLY A 160 -8.13 -29.32 1.98
N GLN A 161 -9.13 -28.58 1.50
CA GLN A 161 -9.26 -27.14 1.77
C GLN A 161 -10.22 -26.77 2.92
N GLY A 162 -11.05 -27.72 3.40
CA GLY A 162 -12.09 -27.44 4.40
C GLY A 162 -11.66 -27.64 5.85
N GLU A 163 -10.59 -28.40 6.11
CA GLU A 163 -10.24 -28.83 7.48
C GLU A 163 -9.43 -27.80 8.26
N GLY A 164 -8.48 -27.11 7.61
CA GLY A 164 -7.71 -26.04 8.26
C GLY A 164 -8.59 -24.90 8.78
N GLY A 165 -9.70 -24.61 8.07
CA GLY A 165 -10.70 -23.64 8.53
C GLY A 165 -11.47 -24.10 9.76
N ARG A 166 -11.88 -25.38 9.81
CA ARG A 166 -12.63 -25.97 10.94
C ARG A 166 -11.78 -26.06 12.20
N SER A 167 -10.49 -26.40 12.08
CA SER A 167 -9.57 -26.44 13.23
C SER A 167 -9.32 -25.05 13.83
N ALA A 168 -9.16 -24.03 12.98
CA ALA A 168 -8.96 -22.65 13.41
C ALA A 168 -10.22 -22.08 14.08
N GLU A 169 -11.40 -22.35 13.52
CA GLU A 169 -12.70 -21.94 14.08
C GLU A 169 -12.93 -22.56 15.46
N LYS A 170 -12.73 -23.88 15.58
CA LYS A 170 -12.84 -24.59 16.86
C LYS A 170 -11.86 -24.06 17.91
N ALA A 171 -10.61 -23.78 17.52
CA ALA A 171 -9.62 -23.25 18.44
C ALA A 171 -9.97 -21.83 18.93
N ALA A 172 -10.51 -20.98 18.05
CA ALA A 172 -10.98 -19.64 18.41
C ALA A 172 -12.15 -19.70 19.41
N GLU A 173 -13.13 -20.57 19.16
CA GLU A 173 -14.28 -20.79 20.04
C GLU A 173 -13.86 -21.33 21.41
N ASP A 174 -12.98 -22.34 21.42
CA ASP A 174 -12.49 -22.95 22.66
C ASP A 174 -11.71 -21.95 23.52
N MET A 175 -10.99 -21.00 22.92
CA MET A 175 -10.28 -19.93 23.63
C MET A 175 -11.14 -18.68 23.90
N GLY A 176 -12.35 -18.60 23.33
CA GLY A 176 -13.25 -17.46 23.51
C GLY A 176 -12.75 -16.17 22.84
N VAL A 177 -12.03 -16.29 21.73
CA VAL A 177 -11.47 -15.16 20.97
C VAL A 177 -12.04 -15.11 19.55
N SER A 178 -11.96 -13.94 18.90
CA SER A 178 -12.44 -13.82 17.52
C SER A 178 -11.50 -14.52 16.54
N HIS A 179 -12.05 -15.05 15.45
CA HIS A 179 -11.26 -15.63 14.35
C HIS A 179 -10.23 -14.63 13.79
N GLN A 180 -10.57 -13.33 13.75
CA GLN A 180 -9.64 -12.29 13.32
C GLN A 180 -8.43 -12.17 14.26
N THR A 181 -8.65 -12.27 15.57
CA THR A 181 -7.58 -12.19 16.57
C THR A 181 -6.65 -13.42 16.48
N VAL A 182 -7.21 -14.60 16.19
CA VAL A 182 -6.42 -15.81 15.90
C VAL A 182 -5.60 -15.65 14.63
N SER A 183 -6.15 -15.03 13.57
CA SER A 183 -5.39 -14.73 12.36
C SER A 183 -4.22 -13.77 12.62
N PHE A 184 -4.39 -12.77 13.48
CA PHE A 184 -3.29 -11.89 13.90
C PHE A 184 -2.23 -12.67 14.68
N ALA A 185 -2.66 -13.50 15.65
CA ALA A 185 -1.76 -14.36 16.41
C ALA A 185 -0.98 -15.31 15.51
N LYS A 186 -1.63 -15.90 14.50
CA LYS A 186 -0.99 -16.80 13.53
C LYS A 186 0.06 -16.08 12.70
N ASN A 187 -0.20 -14.84 12.28
CA ASN A 187 0.78 -14.02 11.57
C ASN A 187 1.99 -13.68 12.47
N VAL A 188 1.75 -13.36 13.75
CA VAL A 188 2.82 -13.14 14.74
C VAL A 188 3.65 -14.42 14.96
N ALA A 189 3.00 -15.56 15.18
CA ALA A 189 3.68 -16.83 15.45
C ALA A 189 4.49 -17.34 14.25
N THR A 190 4.09 -17.02 13.01
CA THR A 190 4.74 -17.52 11.79
C THR A 190 5.80 -16.58 11.22
N LYS A 191 5.65 -15.25 11.39
CA LYS A 191 6.53 -14.25 10.78
C LYS A 191 7.21 -13.31 11.76
N GLY A 192 6.77 -13.31 13.02
CA GLY A 192 7.37 -12.51 14.07
C GLY A 192 8.72 -13.08 14.50
N ILE A 193 9.68 -12.20 14.76
CA ILE A 193 10.92 -12.59 15.44
C ILE A 193 10.61 -13.10 16.87
N PRO A 194 11.47 -13.98 17.46
CA PRO A 194 11.20 -14.58 18.76
C PRO A 194 10.87 -13.56 19.86
N GLU A 195 11.54 -12.40 19.84
CA GLU A 195 11.30 -11.34 20.81
C GLU A 195 9.90 -10.74 20.70
N LEU A 196 9.41 -10.52 19.48
CA LEU A 196 8.07 -10.00 19.24
C LEU A 196 6.99 -10.97 19.75
N VAL A 197 7.20 -12.28 19.56
CA VAL A 197 6.30 -13.32 20.08
C VAL A 197 6.27 -13.28 21.60
N ARG A 198 7.45 -13.24 22.26
CA ARG A 198 7.56 -13.17 23.72
C ARG A 198 6.80 -11.99 24.30
N ARG A 199 6.90 -10.79 23.71
CA ARG A 199 6.19 -9.58 24.19
C ARG A 199 4.67 -9.65 24.04
N VAL A 200 4.15 -10.50 23.14
CA VAL A 200 2.71 -10.76 23.07
C VAL A 200 2.29 -11.79 24.12
N GLU A 201 3.11 -12.81 24.35
CA GLU A 201 2.87 -13.84 25.37
C GLU A 201 2.97 -13.29 26.80
N SER A 202 3.79 -12.25 27.05
CA SER A 202 3.85 -11.51 28.32
C SER A 202 2.78 -10.41 28.47
N ALA A 203 1.94 -10.20 27.45
CA ALA A 203 0.95 -9.12 27.36
C ALA A 203 1.51 -7.68 27.31
N ASP A 204 2.82 -7.50 27.09
CA ASP A 204 3.44 -6.18 26.90
C ASP A 204 2.95 -5.48 25.62
N ILE A 205 2.61 -6.27 24.60
CA ILE A 205 2.13 -5.79 23.30
C ILE A 205 0.85 -6.52 22.91
N THR A 206 -0.11 -5.77 22.37
CA THR A 206 -1.33 -6.39 21.81
C THR A 206 -1.02 -7.17 20.54
N VAL A 207 -1.66 -8.33 20.38
CA VAL A 207 -1.45 -9.19 19.19
C VAL A 207 -1.77 -8.48 17.87
N SER A 208 -2.72 -7.53 17.88
CA SER A 208 -3.03 -6.69 16.72
C SER A 208 -1.89 -5.75 16.32
N ALA A 209 -1.19 -5.17 17.31
CA ALA A 209 -0.04 -4.31 17.05
C ALA A 209 1.16 -5.14 16.60
N ALA A 210 1.43 -6.25 17.30
CA ALA A 210 2.47 -7.19 16.93
C ALA A 210 2.28 -7.78 15.53
N SER A 211 1.05 -8.08 15.13
CA SER A 211 0.77 -8.57 13.77
C SER A 211 1.16 -7.57 12.68
N LYS A 212 1.09 -6.26 12.95
CA LYS A 212 1.55 -5.24 12.00
C LYS A 212 3.07 -5.22 11.91
N ILE A 213 3.76 -5.37 13.04
CA ILE A 213 5.23 -5.48 13.09
C ILE A 213 5.68 -6.76 12.36
N ALA A 214 5.04 -7.90 12.61
CA ALA A 214 5.36 -9.19 12.00
C ALA A 214 5.22 -9.21 10.46
N SER A 215 4.52 -8.24 9.88
CA SER A 215 4.41 -8.07 8.43
C SER A 215 5.58 -7.30 7.81
N LEU A 216 6.48 -6.75 8.62
CA LEU A 216 7.68 -6.04 8.17
C LEU A 216 8.88 -7.00 8.04
N PRO A 217 9.93 -6.65 7.28
CA PRO A 217 11.17 -7.44 7.22
C PRO A 217 11.81 -7.62 8.60
N SER A 218 12.44 -8.78 8.85
CA SER A 218 12.99 -9.13 10.17
C SER A 218 13.93 -8.07 10.74
N GLU A 219 14.80 -7.47 9.92
CA GLU A 219 15.70 -6.38 10.34
C GLU A 219 14.93 -5.14 10.85
N THR A 220 13.78 -4.84 10.26
CA THR A 220 12.91 -3.75 10.73
C THR A 220 12.19 -4.12 12.01
N GLN A 221 11.79 -5.39 12.17
CA GLN A 221 11.20 -5.88 13.42
C GLN A 221 12.19 -5.74 14.57
N GLU A 222 13.47 -6.11 14.36
CA GLU A 222 14.53 -5.99 15.36
C GLU A 222 14.72 -4.55 15.84
N LYS A 223 14.81 -3.58 14.91
CA LYS A 223 14.92 -2.15 15.23
C LYS A 223 13.72 -1.63 16.02
N ILE A 224 12.51 -2.10 15.69
CA ILE A 224 11.29 -1.74 16.42
C ILE A 224 11.32 -2.33 17.83
N MET A 225 11.76 -3.58 17.97
CA MET A 225 11.86 -4.26 19.26
C MET A 225 12.89 -3.61 20.19
N GLU A 226 14.04 -3.17 19.67
CA GLU A 226 15.05 -2.44 20.44
C GLU A 226 14.47 -1.19 21.10
N LYS A 227 13.71 -0.37 20.34
CA LYS A 227 13.05 0.82 20.90
C LYS A 227 11.93 0.49 21.88
N ILE A 228 11.19 -0.60 21.65
CA ILE A 228 10.15 -1.05 22.57
C ILE A 228 10.78 -1.48 23.89
N GLU A 229 11.88 -2.22 23.84
CA GLU A 229 12.65 -2.66 25.01
C GLU A 229 13.12 -1.46 25.85
N THR A 230 13.70 -0.44 25.21
CA THR A 230 14.11 0.79 25.92
C THR A 230 12.93 1.47 26.65
N GLN A 231 11.72 1.47 26.06
CA GLN A 231 10.55 2.06 26.72
C GLN A 231 10.05 1.23 27.91
N ILE A 232 10.09 -0.10 27.80
CA ILE A 232 9.70 -1.00 28.89
C ILE A 232 10.71 -0.92 30.04
N GLU A 233 12.00 -0.91 29.75
CA GLU A 233 13.06 -0.74 30.77
C GLU A 233 12.94 0.61 31.49
N ALA A 234 12.50 1.66 30.79
CA ALA A 234 12.19 2.96 31.37
C ALA A 234 10.85 3.00 32.14
N GLY A 235 10.18 1.86 32.33
CA GLY A 235 8.90 1.75 33.05
C GLY A 235 7.71 2.37 32.32
N SER A 236 7.81 2.57 31.00
CA SER A 236 6.77 3.20 30.18
C SER A 236 6.05 2.18 29.30
N ASN A 237 4.72 2.33 29.15
CA ASN A 237 3.96 1.53 28.20
C ASN A 237 4.41 1.84 26.76
N PRO A 238 4.77 0.82 25.97
CA PRO A 238 5.38 1.03 24.67
C PRO A 238 4.40 1.66 23.68
N LYS A 239 4.75 2.84 23.15
CA LYS A 239 3.95 3.54 22.13
C LYS A 239 4.21 2.98 20.74
N VAL A 240 3.82 1.71 20.53
CA VAL A 240 4.11 0.92 19.32
C VAL A 240 3.79 1.68 18.03
N ALA A 241 2.63 2.33 17.94
CA ALA A 241 2.24 3.06 16.74
C ALA A 241 3.11 4.29 16.43
N ALA A 242 3.71 4.92 17.44
CA ALA A 242 4.62 6.05 17.26
C ALA A 242 6.01 5.55 16.83
N ILE A 243 6.51 4.49 17.49
CA ILE A 243 7.78 3.83 17.15
C ILE A 243 7.77 3.34 15.70
N MET A 244 6.67 2.72 15.27
CA MET A 244 6.50 2.27 13.89
C MET A 244 6.55 3.44 12.88
N ARG A 245 5.94 4.58 13.19
CA ARG A 245 5.99 5.77 12.31
C ARG A 245 7.38 6.42 12.24
N GLU A 246 8.16 6.28 13.30
CA GLU A 246 9.52 6.81 13.38
C GLU A 246 10.51 5.95 12.57
N ILE A 247 10.44 4.62 12.72
CA ILE A 247 11.36 3.68 12.06
C ILE A 247 10.96 3.42 10.60
N VAL A 248 9.66 3.48 10.31
CA VAL A 248 9.11 3.34 8.95
C VAL A 248 8.46 4.67 8.57
N PRO A 249 9.23 5.61 7.97
CA PRO A 249 8.66 6.83 7.41
C PRO A 249 7.55 6.47 6.43
N SER A 250 6.36 7.01 6.69
CA SER A 250 5.11 6.66 6.00
C SER A 250 5.09 7.13 4.54
N ASP A 251 5.44 6.23 3.63
CA ASP A 251 4.91 6.24 2.25
C ASP A 251 3.78 5.20 2.06
N GLN A 252 3.27 4.61 3.14
CA GLN A 252 2.18 3.63 3.10
C GLN A 252 1.15 3.98 4.18
N GLU A 253 0.14 4.78 3.81
CA GLU A 253 -1.09 4.88 4.59
C GLU A 253 -1.81 3.51 4.61
N THR A 254 -2.37 3.15 5.76
CA THR A 254 -3.33 2.05 5.86
C THR A 254 -4.57 2.37 5.03
N PRO A 255 -5.06 1.46 4.17
CA PRO A 255 -6.17 1.76 3.28
C PRO A 255 -7.45 2.15 4.03
N LYS A 256 -7.92 3.38 3.81
CA LYS A 256 -9.18 3.89 4.38
C LYS A 256 -10.34 3.87 3.39
N ASP A 257 -10.09 3.58 2.11
CA ASP A 257 -11.07 3.64 1.04
C ASP A 257 -11.38 2.25 0.43
N ALA A 258 -12.64 2.02 0.07
CA ALA A 258 -13.11 0.80 -0.58
C ALA A 258 -12.40 0.54 -1.93
N ASP A 259 -11.98 1.61 -2.60
CA ASP A 259 -11.22 1.54 -3.85
C ASP A 259 -9.79 0.97 -3.63
N GLU A 260 -9.20 1.20 -2.46
CA GLU A 260 -7.84 0.78 -2.13
C GLU A 260 -7.78 -0.68 -1.62
N LEU A 261 -8.88 -1.14 -0.99
CA LEU A 261 -9.11 -2.57 -0.69
C LEU A 261 -9.28 -3.40 -1.97
N LEU A 262 -10.03 -2.88 -2.95
CA LEU A 262 -10.19 -3.52 -4.26
C LEU A 262 -8.86 -3.65 -5.00
N GLU A 263 -8.01 -2.64 -4.92
CA GLU A 263 -6.68 -2.65 -5.55
C GLU A 263 -5.74 -3.67 -4.91
N THR A 264 -5.73 -3.73 -3.58
CA THR A 264 -4.91 -4.69 -2.83
C THR A 264 -5.35 -6.14 -3.11
N PHE A 265 -6.66 -6.37 -3.25
CA PHE A 265 -7.19 -7.68 -3.61
C PHE A 265 -6.81 -8.07 -5.04
N ARG A 266 -6.90 -7.14 -5.99
CA ARG A 266 -6.60 -7.41 -7.40
C ARG A 266 -5.13 -7.67 -7.66
N LYS A 267 -4.23 -6.90 -7.06
CA LYS A 267 -2.77 -7.12 -7.18
C LYS A 267 -2.38 -8.53 -6.73
N LYS A 268 -2.95 -8.99 -5.61
CA LYS A 268 -2.77 -10.36 -5.13
C LYS A 268 -3.26 -11.42 -6.13
N GLN A 269 -4.34 -11.13 -6.86
CA GLN A 269 -4.86 -12.06 -7.87
C GLN A 269 -3.99 -12.10 -9.13
N GLU A 270 -3.48 -10.97 -9.62
CA GLU A 270 -2.54 -10.95 -10.75
C GLU A 270 -1.22 -11.64 -10.43
N ASP A 271 -0.70 -11.45 -9.22
CA ASP A 271 0.50 -12.13 -8.75
C ASP A 271 0.27 -13.65 -8.66
N ASN A 272 -0.91 -14.09 -8.17
CA ASN A 272 -1.30 -15.50 -8.19
C ASN A 272 -1.45 -16.05 -9.62
N LEU A 273 -1.98 -15.26 -10.55
CA LEU A 273 -2.15 -15.68 -11.95
C LEU A 273 -0.80 -15.92 -12.62
N LYS A 274 0.17 -15.03 -12.41
CA LYS A 274 1.55 -15.18 -12.89
C LYS A 274 2.23 -16.40 -12.27
N LEU A 275 1.99 -16.62 -10.98
CA LEU A 275 2.50 -17.80 -10.29
C LEU A 275 1.94 -19.08 -10.92
N LEU A 276 0.65 -19.11 -11.25
CA LEU A 276 -0.03 -20.23 -11.91
C LEU A 276 0.47 -20.45 -13.34
N GLN A 277 0.69 -19.39 -14.12
CA GLN A 277 1.25 -19.49 -15.47
C GLN A 277 2.67 -20.11 -15.47
N GLY A 278 3.45 -19.90 -14.40
CA GLY A 278 4.75 -20.56 -14.22
C GLY A 278 4.68 -22.06 -13.87
N ILE A 279 3.50 -22.60 -13.55
CA ILE A 279 3.28 -24.00 -13.15
C ILE A 279 2.98 -24.89 -14.38
N GLU A 280 3.14 -24.41 -15.61
CA GLU A 280 3.09 -25.22 -16.86
C GLU A 280 4.05 -26.43 -16.87
N THR A 281 4.92 -26.58 -15.87
CA THR A 281 5.80 -27.74 -15.67
C THR A 281 5.28 -28.79 -14.68
N SER A 282 4.08 -28.63 -14.12
CA SER A 282 3.51 -29.58 -13.15
C SER A 282 2.46 -30.53 -13.74
N GLN A 283 2.43 -31.76 -13.23
CA GLN A 283 1.88 -32.98 -13.85
C GLN A 283 0.35 -33.07 -14.05
N ARG A 284 -0.41 -31.97 -13.98
CA ARG A 284 -1.89 -31.98 -14.18
C ARG A 284 -2.41 -30.69 -14.86
N PRO A 285 -2.45 -30.63 -16.20
CA PRO A 285 -2.81 -29.43 -16.96
C PRO A 285 -4.30 -29.07 -16.87
N GLU A 286 -5.21 -30.03 -16.64
CA GLU A 286 -6.66 -29.74 -16.54
C GLU A 286 -7.05 -28.75 -15.42
N ASN A 287 -6.42 -28.84 -14.24
CA ASN A 287 -6.72 -27.94 -13.12
C ASN A 287 -6.22 -26.51 -13.37
N LEU A 288 -5.14 -26.36 -14.14
CA LEU A 288 -4.59 -25.06 -14.54
C LEU A 288 -5.52 -24.33 -15.51
N VAL A 289 -6.12 -25.07 -16.45
CA VAL A 289 -7.13 -24.53 -17.37
C VAL A 289 -8.37 -24.07 -16.62
N GLU A 290 -8.84 -24.83 -15.63
CA GLU A 290 -9.99 -24.43 -14.80
C GLU A 290 -9.68 -23.20 -13.93
N MET A 291 -8.48 -23.13 -13.33
CA MET A 291 -8.06 -21.96 -12.54
C MET A 291 -7.89 -20.70 -13.40
N LEU A 292 -7.31 -20.83 -14.59
CA LEU A 292 -7.23 -19.74 -15.57
C LEU A 292 -8.63 -19.28 -15.98
N ALA A 293 -9.55 -20.20 -16.29
CA ALA A 293 -10.92 -19.86 -16.65
C ALA A 293 -11.69 -19.14 -15.52
N VAL A 294 -11.46 -19.54 -14.26
CA VAL A 294 -12.04 -18.85 -13.10
C VAL A 294 -11.47 -17.44 -12.95
N ALA A 295 -10.15 -17.28 -13.12
CA ALA A 295 -9.53 -15.96 -13.02
C ALA A 295 -9.92 -15.04 -14.18
N GLU A 296 -10.09 -15.56 -15.39
CA GLU A 296 -10.65 -14.83 -16.52
C GLU A 296 -12.09 -14.40 -16.26
N LYS A 297 -12.92 -15.26 -15.67
CA LYS A 297 -14.29 -14.90 -15.23
C LYS A 297 -14.31 -13.81 -14.17
N ILE A 298 -13.40 -13.87 -13.19
CA ILE A 298 -13.28 -12.84 -12.16
C ILE A 298 -12.84 -11.51 -12.79
N THR A 299 -11.87 -11.56 -13.71
CA THR A 299 -11.39 -10.38 -14.45
C THR A 299 -12.51 -9.76 -15.30
N ALA A 300 -13.31 -10.59 -15.97
CA ALA A 300 -14.47 -10.13 -16.74
C ALA A 300 -15.54 -9.48 -15.84
N LYS A 301 -15.83 -10.08 -14.67
CA LYS A 301 -16.74 -9.48 -13.68
C LYS A 301 -16.22 -8.18 -13.09
N LEU A 302 -14.91 -8.05 -12.87
CA LEU A 302 -14.32 -6.78 -12.43
C LEU A 302 -14.49 -5.70 -13.50
N LYS A 303 -14.28 -6.03 -14.78
CA LYS A 303 -14.54 -5.12 -15.91
C LYS A 303 -16.02 -4.74 -16.03
N GLU A 304 -16.92 -5.69 -15.73
CA GLU A 304 -18.37 -5.45 -15.66
C GLU A 304 -18.74 -4.52 -14.49
N ILE A 305 -18.08 -4.66 -13.35
CA ILE A 305 -18.27 -3.77 -12.20
C ILE A 305 -17.70 -2.37 -12.50
N GLU A 306 -16.57 -2.27 -13.20
CA GLU A 306 -15.98 -0.99 -13.64
C GLU A 306 -16.87 -0.25 -14.65
N THR A 307 -17.57 -0.99 -15.50
CA THR A 307 -18.55 -0.42 -16.43
C THR A 307 -19.85 -0.03 -15.73
N LYS A 308 -20.27 -0.77 -14.68
CA LYS A 308 -21.49 -0.50 -13.89
C LYS A 308 -21.29 0.40 -12.65
N SER A 309 -20.06 0.81 -12.32
CA SER A 309 -19.74 1.63 -11.13
C SER A 309 -20.28 3.07 -11.22
N LEU A 310 -20.81 3.46 -12.39
CA LEU A 310 -21.69 4.60 -12.58
C LEU A 310 -22.99 4.01 -13.14
N GLY A 311 -24.11 4.18 -12.43
CA GLY A 311 -25.37 3.52 -12.80
C GLY A 311 -25.72 3.70 -14.28
N PRO A 312 -26.20 2.65 -14.98
CA PRO A 312 -26.45 2.69 -16.43
C PRO A 312 -27.44 3.76 -16.88
N ASP A 313 -28.25 4.32 -15.98
CA ASP A 313 -29.28 5.32 -16.29
C ASP A 313 -28.79 6.80 -16.28
N GLN A 314 -27.49 7.07 -16.08
CA GLN A 314 -26.95 8.44 -15.94
C GLN A 314 -25.91 8.86 -17.00
N ILE A 315 -25.65 8.05 -18.03
CA ILE A 315 -24.60 8.34 -19.03
C ILE A 315 -25.23 8.68 -20.39
N PRO A 316 -25.03 9.90 -20.93
CA PRO A 316 -25.56 10.26 -22.24
C PRO A 316 -25.05 9.35 -23.36
N ALA A 317 -25.87 9.13 -24.39
CA ALA A 317 -25.45 8.44 -25.60
C ALA A 317 -24.27 9.16 -26.29
N ASP A 318 -24.21 10.47 -26.12
CA ASP A 318 -23.30 11.40 -26.79
C ASP A 318 -22.00 11.57 -26.00
N SER A 319 -21.31 10.46 -25.74
CA SER A 319 -20.13 10.40 -24.85
C SER A 319 -18.90 9.80 -25.54
N CYS A 320 -17.73 10.38 -25.27
CA CYS A 320 -16.43 9.79 -25.56
C CYS A 320 -15.93 8.92 -24.39
N ILE A 321 -15.22 7.84 -24.67
CA ILE A 321 -14.52 7.00 -23.68
C ILE A 321 -13.08 6.82 -24.15
N ILE A 322 -12.11 7.28 -23.35
CA ILE A 322 -10.68 7.25 -23.68
C ILE A 322 -9.84 6.93 -22.43
N LYS A 323 -8.67 6.33 -22.61
CA LYS A 323 -7.71 6.18 -21.50
C LYS A 323 -7.30 7.55 -20.96
N ALA A 324 -7.41 7.75 -19.66
CA ALA A 324 -7.16 9.03 -19.02
C ALA A 324 -5.70 9.50 -19.21
N ASP A 325 -4.73 8.60 -19.10
CA ASP A 325 -3.31 8.94 -19.32
C ASP A 325 -3.00 9.33 -20.77
N LEU A 326 -3.72 8.74 -21.73
CA LEU A 326 -3.60 9.12 -23.14
C LEU A 326 -4.15 10.52 -23.37
N PHE A 327 -5.36 10.81 -22.88
CA PHE A 327 -5.97 12.13 -23.02
C PHE A 327 -5.17 13.22 -22.28
N LYS A 328 -4.65 12.92 -21.08
CA LYS A 328 -3.72 13.82 -20.37
C LYS A 328 -2.45 14.08 -21.17
N THR A 329 -1.84 13.04 -21.76
CA THR A 329 -0.63 13.18 -22.58
C THR A 329 -0.91 14.06 -23.79
N PHE A 330 -2.06 13.89 -24.44
CA PHE A 330 -2.53 14.74 -25.53
C PHE A 330 -2.67 16.21 -25.12
N LEU A 331 -3.34 16.51 -24.01
CA LEU A 331 -3.47 17.90 -23.54
C LEU A 331 -2.12 18.49 -23.11
N MET A 332 -1.31 17.71 -22.39
CA MET A 332 0.00 18.15 -21.88
C MET A 332 1.02 18.44 -22.99
N SER A 333 0.85 17.89 -24.20
CA SER A 333 1.74 18.17 -25.32
C SER A 333 1.50 19.56 -25.92
N LEU A 334 0.28 20.09 -25.79
CA LEU A 334 -0.18 21.39 -26.32
C LEU A 334 -0.04 22.54 -25.31
N VAL A 335 -0.27 22.25 -24.02
CA VAL A 335 -0.14 23.22 -22.91
C VAL A 335 1.17 24.03 -22.90
N PRO A 336 2.32 23.45 -23.30
CA PRO A 336 3.54 24.19 -23.51
C PRO A 336 3.41 25.38 -24.44
N ALA A 337 2.56 25.36 -25.48
CA ALA A 337 2.36 26.51 -26.37
C ALA A 337 1.31 27.49 -25.78
N SER A 338 0.14 26.99 -25.38
CA SER A 338 -0.92 27.79 -24.77
C SER A 338 -1.62 27.02 -23.66
N ASN A 339 -1.92 27.67 -22.53
CA ASN A 339 -2.73 27.05 -21.48
C ASN A 339 -4.22 27.00 -21.83
N ASP A 340 -4.65 27.83 -22.78
CA ASP A 340 -6.02 27.87 -23.28
C ASP A 340 -6.03 27.16 -24.64
N LEU A 341 -6.79 26.07 -24.72
CA LEU A 341 -6.78 25.19 -25.89
C LEU A 341 -8.13 25.19 -26.59
N ARG A 342 -8.09 25.05 -27.91
CA ARG A 342 -9.27 24.74 -28.72
C ARG A 342 -9.13 23.31 -29.22
N LEU A 343 -10.15 22.50 -28.95
CA LEU A 343 -10.23 21.14 -29.49
C LEU A 343 -11.35 21.09 -30.53
N GLU A 344 -11.07 20.44 -31.64
CA GLU A 344 -12.03 20.15 -32.69
C GLU A 344 -12.24 18.64 -32.79
N PHE A 345 -13.43 18.20 -32.42
CA PHE A 345 -13.86 16.82 -32.64
C PHE A 345 -14.36 16.72 -34.08
N GLU A 346 -13.85 15.75 -34.83
CA GLU A 346 -14.16 15.52 -36.24
C GLU A 346 -14.30 14.02 -36.53
N ALA A 347 -14.80 13.65 -37.71
CA ALA A 347 -15.00 12.26 -38.10
C ALA A 347 -13.75 11.35 -38.01
N GLY A 348 -12.55 11.93 -38.05
CA GLY A 348 -11.27 11.22 -37.93
C GLY A 348 -10.70 11.14 -36.51
N GLY A 349 -11.13 11.98 -35.58
CA GLY A 349 -10.51 12.09 -34.26
C GLY A 349 -10.64 13.47 -33.64
N VAL A 350 -9.68 13.85 -32.79
CA VAL A 350 -9.62 15.17 -32.16
C VAL A 350 -8.36 15.88 -32.65
N HIS A 351 -8.56 17.07 -33.23
CA HIS A 351 -7.48 17.95 -33.65
C HIS A 351 -7.38 19.15 -32.71
N ALA A 352 -6.17 19.65 -32.50
CA ALA A 352 -5.94 20.82 -31.69
C ALA A 352 -4.66 21.54 -32.13
N VAL A 353 -4.73 22.87 -32.14
CA VAL A 353 -3.59 23.76 -32.41
C VAL A 353 -3.48 24.76 -31.26
N ALA A 354 -2.26 24.96 -30.79
CA ALA A 354 -1.94 25.90 -29.73
C ALA A 354 -0.71 26.71 -30.12
N THR A 355 -0.77 28.03 -29.97
CA THR A 355 0.36 28.92 -30.26
C THR A 355 0.56 29.87 -29.10
N ASP A 356 1.81 30.10 -28.68
CA ASP A 356 2.07 31.11 -27.66
C ASP A 356 1.78 32.53 -28.16
N MET A 357 1.54 33.48 -27.25
CA MET A 357 1.12 34.84 -27.61
C MET A 357 2.06 35.54 -28.61
N ILE A 358 3.37 35.22 -28.54
CA ILE A 358 4.42 35.86 -29.33
C ILE A 358 4.67 35.13 -30.67
N GLY A 359 4.23 33.88 -30.81
CA GLY A 359 4.47 33.03 -31.99
C GLY A 359 5.88 32.41 -32.03
N TYR A 360 6.47 32.13 -30.87
CA TYR A 360 7.77 31.47 -30.71
C TYR A 360 7.67 29.96 -30.61
N LEU A 361 6.53 29.46 -30.13
CA LEU A 361 6.22 28.04 -30.05
C LEU A 361 4.78 27.82 -30.49
N ALA A 362 4.59 26.96 -31.49
CA ALA A 362 3.29 26.41 -31.84
C ALA A 362 3.32 24.88 -31.75
N ALA A 363 2.20 24.30 -31.37
CA ALA A 363 2.00 22.87 -31.20
C ALA A 363 0.70 22.48 -31.88
N GLU A 364 0.76 21.42 -32.67
CA GLU A 364 -0.37 20.78 -33.31
C GLU A 364 -0.40 19.32 -32.84
N ALA A 365 -1.58 18.81 -32.50
CA ALA A 365 -1.75 17.44 -32.08
C ALA A 365 -3.00 16.84 -32.72
N PHE A 366 -2.88 15.58 -33.15
CA PHE A 366 -3.98 14.80 -33.66
C PHE A 366 -4.12 13.50 -32.88
N LEU A 367 -5.30 13.31 -32.29
CA LEU A 367 -5.68 12.13 -31.53
C LEU A 367 -6.73 11.33 -32.32
N PRO A 368 -6.34 10.21 -32.97
CA PRO A 368 -7.23 9.45 -33.83
C PRO A 368 -8.43 8.89 -33.07
N LYS A 369 -9.59 8.76 -33.73
CA LYS A 369 -10.79 8.18 -33.12
C LYS A 369 -10.58 6.75 -32.61
N GLU A 370 -9.65 6.00 -33.21
CA GLU A 370 -9.27 4.64 -32.83
C GLU A 370 -8.62 4.59 -31.43
N SER A 371 -8.16 5.74 -30.92
CA SER A 371 -7.68 5.89 -29.55
C SER A 371 -8.80 5.87 -28.50
N PHE A 372 -10.06 5.96 -28.93
CA PHE A 372 -11.24 5.96 -28.09
C PHE A 372 -11.93 4.59 -28.14
N GLU A 373 -12.36 4.10 -26.98
CA GLU A 373 -13.24 2.91 -26.90
C GLU A 373 -14.64 3.24 -27.44
N LYS A 374 -15.07 4.48 -27.23
CA LYS A 374 -16.28 5.04 -27.82
C LYS A 374 -15.98 6.49 -28.21
N TYR A 375 -16.25 6.83 -29.46
CA TYR A 375 -16.03 8.18 -29.97
C TYR A 375 -17.37 8.83 -30.31
N PHE A 376 -17.53 10.09 -29.89
CA PHE A 376 -18.65 10.94 -30.27
C PHE A 376 -18.10 12.32 -30.64
N ASP A 377 -18.65 12.92 -31.68
CA ASP A 377 -18.27 14.26 -32.09
C ASP A 377 -18.87 15.29 -31.12
N LEU A 378 -18.05 15.80 -30.20
CA LEU A 378 -18.44 16.82 -29.23
C LEU A 378 -18.41 18.26 -29.82
N GLY A 379 -18.13 18.40 -31.11
CA GLY A 379 -17.97 19.67 -31.80
C GLY A 379 -16.68 20.40 -31.43
N LYS A 380 -16.68 21.71 -31.64
CA LYS A 380 -15.55 22.60 -31.32
C LYS A 380 -15.70 23.15 -29.92
N ILE A 381 -14.69 22.96 -29.07
CA ILE A 381 -14.74 23.35 -27.66
C ILE A 381 -13.50 24.16 -27.25
N GLY A 382 -13.72 25.19 -26.44
CA GLY A 382 -12.64 25.95 -25.79
C GLY A 382 -12.40 25.45 -24.36
N LEU A 383 -11.14 25.15 -24.04
CA LEU A 383 -10.65 24.70 -22.75
C LEU A 383 -9.81 25.80 -22.08
N PRO A 384 -10.40 26.64 -21.20
CA PRO A 384 -9.66 27.67 -20.46
C PRO A 384 -8.86 27.06 -19.31
N ASN A 385 -7.62 27.47 -19.10
CA ASN A 385 -6.75 26.93 -18.06
C ASN A 385 -6.69 25.38 -18.11
N THR A 386 -6.27 24.82 -19.23
CA THR A 386 -6.19 23.38 -19.47
C THR A 386 -5.31 22.65 -18.44
N LYS A 387 -4.30 23.31 -17.86
CA LYS A 387 -3.53 22.75 -16.72
C LYS A 387 -4.43 22.33 -15.57
N ARG A 388 -5.48 23.10 -15.28
CA ARG A 388 -6.46 22.77 -14.24
C ARG A 388 -7.28 21.53 -14.63
N LEU A 389 -7.74 21.44 -15.87
CA LEU A 389 -8.42 20.24 -16.39
C LEU A 389 -7.54 19.00 -16.25
N ILE A 390 -6.25 19.09 -16.60
CA ILE A 390 -5.29 17.99 -16.43
C ILE A 390 -5.16 17.57 -14.96
N GLN A 391 -5.15 18.53 -14.02
CA GLN A 391 -5.16 18.24 -12.58
C GLN A 391 -6.45 17.53 -12.15
N MET A 392 -7.61 17.98 -12.62
CA MET A 392 -8.90 17.34 -12.32
C MET A 392 -8.97 15.92 -12.88
N ILE A 393 -8.50 15.70 -14.12
CA ILE A 393 -8.39 14.35 -14.68
C ILE A 393 -7.46 13.51 -13.79
N SER A 394 -6.33 14.06 -13.36
CA SER A 394 -5.36 13.34 -12.53
C SER A 394 -5.89 13.00 -11.13
N SER A 395 -6.82 13.77 -10.56
CA SER A 395 -7.42 13.47 -9.25
C SER A 395 -8.47 12.36 -9.31
N ILE A 396 -9.12 12.18 -10.47
CA ILE A 396 -10.18 11.16 -10.63
C ILE A 396 -9.72 9.91 -11.38
N SER A 397 -8.57 9.96 -12.06
CA SER A 397 -8.04 8.86 -12.89
C SER A 397 -6.72 8.31 -12.37
N SER A 398 -6.52 7.02 -12.54
CA SER A 398 -5.27 6.35 -12.21
C SER A 398 -5.07 5.17 -13.14
N ASP A 399 -3.93 5.14 -13.83
CA ASP A 399 -3.54 4.01 -14.68
C ASP A 399 -3.21 2.74 -13.90
N ARG A 400 -3.05 2.85 -12.58
CA ARG A 400 -2.86 1.70 -11.67
C ARG A 400 -4.19 1.04 -11.31
N LEU A 401 -5.28 1.81 -11.23
CA LEU A 401 -6.61 1.35 -10.82
C LEU A 401 -7.47 1.07 -12.06
N PRO A 402 -7.83 -0.18 -12.40
CA PRO A 402 -8.36 -0.42 -13.75
C PRO A 402 -9.76 0.19 -13.98
N GLY A 403 -10.54 0.44 -12.92
CA GLY A 403 -11.79 1.20 -12.96
C GLY A 403 -11.65 2.71 -13.11
N LYS A 404 -10.44 3.25 -12.88
CA LYS A 404 -10.12 4.68 -13.04
C LYS A 404 -9.18 4.95 -14.22
N LYS A 405 -8.98 3.95 -15.09
CA LYS A 405 -8.13 4.04 -16.28
C LYS A 405 -8.83 4.75 -17.43
N ASN A 406 -10.13 4.52 -17.60
CA ASN A 406 -10.91 5.09 -18.68
C ASN A 406 -11.67 6.31 -18.19
N LEU A 407 -11.48 7.42 -18.89
CA LEU A 407 -12.19 8.68 -18.74
C LEU A 407 -13.36 8.71 -19.71
N ARG A 408 -14.57 8.88 -19.18
CA ARG A 408 -15.76 9.16 -19.99
C ARG A 408 -15.99 10.67 -20.02
N LEU A 409 -16.19 11.23 -21.21
CA LEU A 409 -16.34 12.66 -21.48
C LEU A 409 -17.64 12.94 -22.23
N TYR A 410 -18.42 13.91 -21.79
CA TYR A 410 -19.59 14.41 -22.51
C TYR A 410 -19.88 15.86 -22.12
N ILE A 411 -20.66 16.57 -22.92
CA ILE A 411 -21.04 17.97 -22.66
C ILE A 411 -22.48 18.01 -22.15
N GLU A 412 -22.71 18.73 -21.06
CA GLU A 412 -24.05 19.10 -20.60
C GLU A 412 -24.39 20.51 -21.09
N SER A 413 -25.53 20.62 -21.79
CA SER A 413 -26.11 21.90 -22.21
C SER A 413 -26.50 22.73 -20.99
N ASN A 414 -26.17 24.01 -21.01
CA ASN A 414 -26.34 24.90 -19.87
C ASN A 414 -27.75 25.51 -19.84
N ASP A 415 -28.79 24.67 -19.75
CA ASP A 415 -30.19 25.10 -19.93
C ASP A 415 -30.83 25.72 -18.65
N GLY A 416 -30.09 25.83 -17.55
CA GLY A 416 -30.71 26.10 -16.23
C GLY A 416 -29.91 26.88 -15.19
N GLY A 417 -28.77 27.50 -15.51
CA GLY A 417 -28.11 28.48 -14.62
C GLY A 417 -27.64 27.97 -13.25
N ASP A 418 -27.65 26.65 -13.00
CA ASP A 418 -27.08 26.08 -11.78
C ASP A 418 -25.56 25.90 -11.94
N TYR A 419 -24.83 26.90 -11.44
CA TYR A 419 -23.38 26.92 -11.43
C TYR A 419 -22.78 26.23 -10.21
N SER A 420 -23.59 25.59 -9.36
CA SER A 420 -23.10 24.91 -8.15
C SER A 420 -22.22 23.71 -8.51
N GLY A 421 -21.05 23.62 -7.86
CA GLY A 421 -20.09 22.52 -8.08
C GLY A 421 -19.37 22.55 -9.43
N ILE A 422 -19.52 23.60 -10.23
CA ILE A 422 -18.60 23.88 -11.35
C ILE A 422 -17.33 24.49 -10.75
N ASP A 423 -16.17 23.96 -11.13
CA ASP A 423 -14.89 24.56 -10.74
C ASP A 423 -14.75 25.91 -11.46
N GLU A 424 -15.06 26.98 -10.73
CA GLU A 424 -14.80 28.35 -11.16
C GLU A 424 -13.39 28.72 -10.72
N ASP A 425 -12.47 28.78 -11.68
CA ASP A 425 -11.15 29.35 -11.42
C ASP A 425 -11.33 30.80 -10.91
N PRO A 426 -10.85 31.14 -9.70
CA PRO A 426 -10.97 32.48 -9.14
C PRO A 426 -10.29 33.57 -9.99
N ASP A 427 -9.26 33.21 -10.78
CA ASP A 427 -8.59 34.14 -11.70
C ASP A 427 -9.44 34.44 -12.96
N TRP A 428 -10.45 33.61 -13.24
CA TRP A 428 -11.30 33.68 -14.42
C TRP A 428 -12.71 34.24 -14.15
N ARG A 429 -12.90 34.85 -12.96
CA ARG A 429 -14.17 35.43 -12.47
C ARG A 429 -14.75 36.59 -13.28
N ILE A 430 -14.16 36.93 -14.44
CA ILE A 430 -14.58 38.03 -15.32
C ILE A 430 -15.02 37.51 -16.70
N MET A 431 -15.74 36.39 -16.76
CA MET A 431 -16.37 35.94 -18.00
C MET A 431 -17.89 36.02 -17.89
N HIS A 432 -18.52 36.63 -18.89
CA HIS A 432 -19.97 36.74 -18.94
C HIS A 432 -20.56 35.37 -19.24
N SER A 433 -21.76 35.07 -18.72
CA SER A 433 -22.46 33.81 -19.01
C SER A 433 -22.64 33.53 -20.51
N GLN A 434 -22.60 34.58 -21.34
CA GLN A 434 -22.70 34.53 -22.81
C GLN A 434 -21.48 33.88 -23.49
N ASP A 435 -20.35 33.78 -22.80
CA ASP A 435 -19.09 33.23 -23.32
C ASP A 435 -18.97 31.71 -23.09
N CYS A 436 -19.85 31.16 -22.26
CA CYS A 436 -19.89 29.74 -21.93
C CYS A 436 -20.50 28.91 -23.07
N LEU A 437 -19.82 27.83 -23.46
CA LEU A 437 -20.37 26.84 -24.40
C LEU A 437 -21.20 25.78 -23.68
N GLY A 438 -20.81 25.39 -22.47
CA GLY A 438 -21.43 24.32 -21.70
C GLY A 438 -20.51 23.80 -20.60
N VAL A 439 -20.83 22.64 -20.04
CA VAL A 439 -20.02 21.99 -19.02
C VAL A 439 -19.52 20.64 -19.53
N LEU A 440 -18.20 20.49 -19.61
CA LEU A 440 -17.56 19.19 -19.83
C LEU A 440 -17.64 18.37 -18.55
N ARG A 441 -18.29 17.22 -18.64
CA ARG A 441 -18.35 16.21 -17.58
C ARG A 441 -17.30 15.16 -17.83
N GLY A 442 -16.50 14.89 -16.81
CA GLY A 442 -15.56 13.78 -16.79
C GLY A 442 -15.91 12.78 -15.72
N LEU A 443 -15.93 11.49 -16.07
CA LEU A 443 -16.20 10.39 -15.14
C LEU A 443 -15.10 9.34 -15.24
N SER A 444 -14.58 8.89 -14.11
CA SER A 444 -13.59 7.80 -14.04
C SER A 444 -13.75 7.05 -12.72
N GLY A 445 -14.13 5.77 -12.79
CA GLY A 445 -14.58 5.00 -11.61
C GLY A 445 -15.73 5.71 -10.88
N ARG A 446 -15.56 5.96 -9.57
CA ARG A 446 -16.48 6.79 -8.77
C ARG A 446 -16.15 8.29 -8.80
N GLY A 447 -14.99 8.66 -9.33
CA GLY A 447 -14.57 10.05 -9.43
C GLY A 447 -15.27 10.76 -10.59
N ASN A 448 -15.60 12.04 -10.39
CA ASN A 448 -16.18 12.88 -11.42
C ASN A 448 -15.70 14.32 -11.32
N PHE A 449 -15.80 15.05 -12.42
CA PHE A 449 -15.61 16.49 -12.46
C PHE A 449 -16.61 17.20 -13.37
N ARG A 450 -16.79 18.49 -13.11
CA ARG A 450 -17.52 19.46 -13.93
C ARG A 450 -16.58 20.58 -14.31
N TYR A 451 -16.31 20.73 -15.61
CA TYR A 451 -15.35 21.69 -16.12
C TYR A 451 -16.03 22.64 -17.13
N ARG A 452 -15.87 23.95 -16.94
CA ARG A 452 -16.52 24.96 -17.77
C ARG A 452 -15.86 25.08 -19.13
N LEU A 453 -16.65 24.99 -20.20
CA LEU A 453 -16.20 25.18 -21.57
C LEU A 453 -16.47 26.62 -22.04
N LEU A 454 -15.55 27.15 -22.83
CA LEU A 454 -15.76 28.39 -23.57
C LEU A 454 -16.16 28.11 -25.01
N LYS A 455 -16.81 29.10 -25.60
CA LYS A 455 -16.98 29.17 -27.05
C LYS A 455 -15.60 29.16 -27.72
N PRO A 456 -15.40 28.35 -28.77
CA PRO A 456 -14.08 28.16 -29.39
C PRO A 456 -13.51 29.45 -29.97
N GLU A 457 -14.35 30.41 -30.37
CA GLU A 457 -13.93 31.70 -30.94
C GLU A 457 -13.24 32.62 -29.92
N LEU A 458 -13.36 32.33 -28.62
CA LEU A 458 -12.72 33.10 -27.55
C LEU A 458 -11.30 32.61 -27.23
N ILE A 459 -10.93 31.43 -27.74
CA ILE A 459 -9.58 30.90 -27.59
C ILE A 459 -8.76 31.37 -28.79
N MET A 460 -7.67 32.09 -28.54
CA MET A 460 -6.76 32.47 -29.61
C MET A 460 -5.98 31.26 -30.11
N ASP A 461 -6.33 30.76 -31.28
CA ASP A 461 -5.50 29.85 -32.05
C ASP A 461 -5.01 30.54 -33.34
N ARG A 462 -3.77 30.22 -33.72
CA ARG A 462 -3.20 30.60 -35.02
C ARG A 462 -2.98 29.31 -35.80
N GLU A 463 -3.17 29.38 -37.11
CA GLU A 463 -2.83 28.26 -37.98
C GLU A 463 -1.36 27.87 -37.79
N MET A 464 -1.11 26.56 -37.81
CA MET A 464 0.24 26.03 -37.74
C MET A 464 1.03 26.53 -38.95
N PRO A 465 2.22 27.11 -38.78
CA PRO A 465 3.00 27.58 -39.92
C PRO A 465 3.36 26.43 -40.87
N ASP A 466 2.88 26.50 -42.12
CA ASP A 466 3.27 25.57 -43.17
C ASP A 466 4.63 26.00 -43.76
N ILE A 467 5.69 25.31 -43.35
CA ILE A 467 7.06 25.63 -43.72
C ILE A 467 7.77 24.36 -44.18
N SER A 468 8.20 24.36 -45.44
CA SER A 468 9.08 23.32 -45.97
C SER A 468 10.54 23.64 -45.62
N LEU A 469 11.16 22.79 -44.81
CA LEU A 469 12.56 22.92 -44.43
C LEU A 469 13.50 22.10 -45.35
N PRO A 470 14.72 22.60 -45.61
CA PRO A 470 15.66 21.97 -46.54
C PRO A 470 16.26 20.68 -46.00
N CYS A 471 16.39 20.55 -44.67
CA CYS A 471 16.94 19.38 -44.01
C CYS A 471 15.88 18.68 -43.16
N GLU A 472 15.93 17.35 -43.16
CA GLU A 472 15.09 16.48 -42.35
C GLU A 472 15.95 15.36 -41.77
N LEU A 473 15.88 15.17 -40.46
CA LEU A 473 16.66 14.16 -39.77
C LEU A 473 15.86 13.49 -38.66
N GLN A 474 16.11 12.21 -38.47
CA GLN A 474 15.43 11.37 -37.51
C GLN A 474 16.39 11.05 -36.35
N VAL A 475 15.94 11.26 -35.12
CA VAL A 475 16.72 11.02 -33.89
C VAL A 475 15.89 10.27 -32.86
N ASP A 476 16.57 9.54 -31.98
CA ASP A 476 15.93 8.97 -30.79
C ASP A 476 15.60 10.09 -29.79
N GLY A 477 14.35 10.14 -29.32
CA GLY A 477 13.88 11.22 -28.46
C GLY A 477 14.61 11.29 -27.12
N LYS A 478 15.00 10.16 -26.53
CA LYS A 478 15.74 10.15 -25.25
C LYS A 478 17.17 10.66 -25.45
N LYS A 479 17.85 10.22 -26.51
CA LYS A 479 19.20 10.71 -26.85
C LYS A 479 19.19 12.21 -27.15
N LEU A 480 18.21 12.69 -27.93
CA LEU A 480 18.04 14.10 -28.21
C LEU A 480 17.87 14.90 -26.91
N MET A 481 17.03 14.42 -26.00
CA MET A 481 16.79 15.10 -24.73
C MET A 481 18.01 15.18 -23.82
N ILE A 482 18.80 14.11 -23.72
CA ILE A 482 20.07 14.13 -22.97
C ILE A 482 20.99 15.22 -23.52
N ALA A 483 21.14 15.31 -24.84
CA ALA A 483 21.97 16.33 -25.48
C ALA A 483 21.42 17.74 -25.26
N LEU A 484 20.09 17.93 -25.32
CA LEU A 484 19.44 19.21 -25.04
C LEU A 484 19.66 19.65 -23.59
N GLU A 485 19.57 18.74 -22.62
CA GLU A 485 19.79 19.04 -21.20
C GLU A 485 21.24 19.47 -20.94
N HIS A 486 22.22 18.77 -21.52
CA HIS A 486 23.62 19.17 -21.45
C HIS A 486 23.87 20.52 -22.11
N ALA A 487 23.34 20.75 -23.32
CA ALA A 487 23.49 22.03 -24.00
C ALA A 487 22.84 23.18 -23.22
N LYS A 488 21.67 22.92 -22.60
CA LYS A 488 20.92 23.89 -21.80
C LYS A 488 21.63 24.25 -20.49
N ALA A 489 22.40 23.32 -19.93
CA ALA A 489 23.24 23.59 -18.75
C ALA A 489 24.36 24.60 -19.04
N LEU A 490 24.80 24.69 -20.31
CA LEU A 490 25.89 25.57 -20.73
C LEU A 490 25.40 26.92 -21.29
N ASP A 491 24.28 26.93 -22.01
CA ASP A 491 23.74 28.12 -22.67
C ASP A 491 22.19 28.09 -22.74
N GLN A 492 21.57 29.25 -22.91
CA GLN A 492 20.17 29.35 -23.27
C GLN A 492 19.95 29.10 -24.77
N ILE A 493 20.88 29.51 -25.63
CA ILE A 493 20.76 29.34 -27.09
C ILE A 493 21.65 28.19 -27.54
N GLY A 494 21.06 27.21 -28.21
CA GLY A 494 21.77 26.12 -28.87
C GLY A 494 21.81 26.34 -30.37
N LYS A 495 22.98 26.20 -30.98
CA LYS A 495 23.14 26.11 -32.44
C LYS A 495 23.06 24.65 -32.87
N PHE A 496 22.12 24.31 -33.73
CA PHE A 496 21.86 22.95 -34.20
C PHE A 496 22.57 22.74 -35.53
N LEU A 497 23.77 22.18 -35.50
CA LEU A 497 24.61 22.04 -36.68
C LEU A 497 24.42 20.66 -37.32
N LEU A 498 23.96 20.65 -38.57
CA LEU A 498 24.04 19.48 -39.45
C LEU A 498 25.13 19.73 -40.49
N SER A 499 26.12 18.85 -40.56
CA SER A 499 27.20 18.92 -41.55
C SER A 499 27.80 17.53 -41.80
N GLY A 500 27.85 17.11 -43.06
CA GLY A 500 28.51 15.85 -43.45
C GLY A 500 27.91 14.60 -42.78
N GLY A 501 26.60 14.63 -42.47
CA GLY A 501 25.90 13.56 -41.75
C GLY A 501 26.09 13.56 -40.22
N SER A 502 26.92 14.47 -39.68
CA SER A 502 27.04 14.71 -38.24
C SER A 502 25.99 15.73 -37.79
N PHE A 503 25.29 15.45 -36.69
CA PHE A 503 24.35 16.35 -36.07
C PHE A 503 24.80 16.68 -34.64
N ASP A 504 25.04 17.97 -34.40
CA ASP A 504 25.64 18.48 -33.17
C ASP A 504 24.84 19.66 -32.62
N ILE A 505 24.70 19.70 -31.29
CA ILE A 505 24.12 20.84 -30.57
C ILE A 505 25.26 21.59 -29.90
N VAL A 506 25.50 22.83 -30.34
CA VAL A 506 26.61 23.67 -29.89
C VAL A 506 26.08 24.80 -29.01
N SER A 507 26.59 24.89 -27.79
CA SER A 507 26.36 26.01 -26.88
C SER A 507 27.37 27.13 -27.16
N LEU A 508 26.90 28.38 -27.33
CA LEU A 508 27.70 29.50 -27.85
C LEU A 508 28.20 30.48 -26.78
N ASN A 509 28.04 30.17 -25.50
CA ASN A 509 28.49 31.02 -24.40
C ASN A 509 30.01 31.30 -24.48
N ASN A 510 30.41 32.54 -24.21
CA ASN A 510 31.78 33.04 -24.36
C ASN A 510 32.79 32.38 -23.41
N GLU A 511 32.34 31.81 -22.28
CA GLU A 511 33.22 31.24 -21.26
C GLU A 511 33.43 29.72 -21.40
N VAL A 512 32.42 28.99 -21.87
CA VAL A 512 32.46 27.51 -21.98
C VAL A 512 31.76 27.09 -23.26
N ARG A 513 32.53 26.58 -24.22
CA ARG A 513 31.98 25.91 -25.41
C ARG A 513 31.77 24.43 -25.10
N GLY A 514 30.56 23.95 -25.34
CA GLY A 514 30.25 22.53 -25.33
C GLY A 514 29.55 22.14 -26.62
N THR A 515 29.94 20.98 -27.14
CA THR A 515 29.32 20.35 -28.31
C THR A 515 28.75 19.02 -27.87
N GLN A 516 27.48 18.78 -28.15
CA GLN A 516 26.83 17.50 -27.90
C GLN A 516 26.51 16.85 -29.24
N HIS A 517 27.14 15.72 -29.50
CA HIS A 517 26.83 14.91 -30.68
C HIS A 517 25.54 14.12 -30.45
N VAL A 518 24.68 14.09 -31.45
CA VAL A 518 23.41 13.34 -31.40
C VAL A 518 23.36 12.39 -32.59
N ASP A 519 23.34 11.09 -32.30
CA ASP A 519 23.14 10.07 -33.32
C ASP A 519 21.84 10.35 -34.09
N CYS A 520 21.95 10.48 -35.41
CA CYS A 520 20.82 10.77 -36.28
C CYS A 520 20.85 9.96 -37.58
N ILE A 521 19.70 9.87 -38.23
CA ILE A 521 19.55 9.39 -39.61
C ILE A 521 19.09 10.59 -40.43
N VAL A 522 19.95 11.07 -41.33
CA VAL A 522 19.60 12.18 -42.23
C VAL A 522 18.73 11.65 -43.36
N GLN A 523 17.49 12.12 -43.44
CA GLN A 523 16.54 11.73 -44.48
C GLN A 523 16.62 12.68 -45.69
N LYS A 524 16.92 13.96 -45.45
CA LYS A 524 17.01 15.00 -46.49
C LYS A 524 17.99 16.10 -46.11
N GLY A 525 18.70 16.63 -47.11
CA GLY A 525 19.57 17.80 -46.99
C GLY A 525 20.94 17.51 -46.37
N GLU A 526 21.83 18.50 -46.40
CA GLU A 526 23.25 18.32 -45.98
C GLU A 526 23.71 19.32 -44.92
N PHE A 527 23.12 20.52 -44.89
CA PHE A 527 23.57 21.63 -44.06
C PHE A 527 22.42 22.38 -43.42
N ALA A 528 22.44 22.46 -42.09
CA ALA A 528 21.54 23.30 -41.32
C ALA A 528 22.27 23.86 -40.09
N ASP A 529 21.86 25.04 -39.64
CA ASP A 529 22.53 25.70 -38.51
C ASP A 529 21.64 26.61 -37.65
N PRO A 530 20.35 26.28 -37.42
CA PRO A 530 19.45 27.20 -36.73
C PRO A 530 19.85 27.38 -35.26
N HIS A 531 19.61 28.59 -34.76
CA HIS A 531 19.81 28.95 -33.36
C HIS A 531 18.46 28.89 -32.65
N ILE A 532 18.33 28.03 -31.64
CA ILE A 532 17.07 27.81 -30.94
C ILE A 532 17.24 28.12 -29.46
N ASP A 533 16.27 28.83 -28.88
CA ASP A 533 16.18 28.97 -27.43
C ASP A 533 15.80 27.62 -26.82
N LEU A 534 16.75 27.00 -26.13
CA LEU A 534 16.61 25.68 -25.54
C LEU A 534 15.51 25.63 -24.48
N ASN A 535 15.15 26.76 -23.84
CA ASN A 535 14.00 26.79 -22.93
C ASN A 535 12.69 26.41 -23.63
N ARG A 536 12.55 26.69 -24.93
CA ARG A 536 11.35 26.33 -25.70
C ARG A 536 11.23 24.82 -25.86
N LEU A 537 12.35 24.15 -26.15
CA LEU A 537 12.41 22.69 -26.24
C LEU A 537 12.22 22.03 -24.87
N MET A 538 12.78 22.62 -23.81
CA MET A 538 12.58 22.10 -22.44
C MET A 538 11.12 22.15 -21.97
N ARG A 539 10.29 23.06 -22.50
CA ARG A 539 8.84 23.08 -22.20
C ARG A 539 8.12 21.83 -22.71
N ILE A 540 8.61 21.21 -23.78
CA ILE A 540 8.03 20.00 -24.39
C ILE A 540 8.83 18.73 -24.11
N ARG A 541 9.79 18.77 -23.16
CA ARG A 541 10.68 17.64 -22.81
C ARG A 541 9.96 16.29 -22.64
N ARG A 542 8.82 16.31 -21.94
CA ARG A 542 8.06 15.09 -21.60
C ARG A 542 7.50 14.40 -22.86
N THR A 543 7.19 15.18 -23.90
CA THR A 543 6.71 14.65 -25.16
C THR A 543 7.87 14.04 -25.94
N ILE A 544 9.02 14.71 -25.98
CA ILE A 544 10.22 14.25 -26.69
C ILE A 544 10.76 12.96 -26.05
N GLU A 545 10.93 12.90 -24.73
CA GLU A 545 11.44 11.73 -23.98
C GLU A 545 10.60 10.46 -24.18
N LYS A 546 9.30 10.62 -24.46
CA LYS A 546 8.36 9.51 -24.65
C LYS A 546 8.37 8.96 -26.09
N SER A 547 8.93 9.70 -27.06
CA SER A 547 9.00 9.24 -28.44
C SER A 547 10.30 8.48 -28.69
N MET A 548 10.20 7.31 -29.32
CA MET A 548 11.38 6.59 -29.81
C MET A 548 11.93 7.21 -31.10
N GLU A 549 11.10 7.96 -31.82
CA GLU A 549 11.43 8.53 -33.13
C GLU A 549 10.96 9.97 -33.18
N VAL A 550 11.90 10.89 -33.39
CA VAL A 550 11.64 12.32 -33.52
C VAL A 550 12.23 12.78 -34.84
N THR A 551 11.40 13.33 -35.71
CA THR A 551 11.81 13.92 -36.97
C THR A 551 11.98 15.42 -36.79
N LEU A 552 13.17 15.94 -37.04
CA LEU A 552 13.49 17.36 -37.00
C LEU A 552 13.62 17.91 -38.41
N GLY A 553 12.85 18.94 -38.72
CA GLY A 553 13.07 19.78 -39.88
C GLY A 553 13.96 20.97 -39.50
N LEU A 554 15.02 21.22 -40.28
CA LEU A 554 15.99 22.29 -40.02
C LEU A 554 16.39 23.03 -41.31
N GLY A 555 16.90 24.25 -41.15
CA GLY A 555 17.53 25.03 -42.23
C GLY A 555 18.46 26.10 -41.69
N ILE A 556 19.22 26.73 -42.58
CA ILE A 556 20.17 27.79 -42.22
C ILE A 556 19.40 29.04 -41.81
N GLY A 557 19.55 29.47 -40.55
CA GLY A 557 18.80 30.61 -40.01
C GLY A 557 17.28 30.48 -40.19
N MET A 558 16.75 29.26 -40.07
CA MET A 558 15.33 28.96 -40.20
C MET A 558 14.75 28.47 -38.86
N PRO A 559 13.42 28.53 -38.69
CA PRO A 559 12.76 27.83 -37.59
C PRO A 559 13.03 26.32 -37.63
N MET A 560 12.81 25.68 -36.49
CA MET A 560 12.82 24.22 -36.37
C MET A 560 11.39 23.69 -36.39
N THR A 561 11.14 22.63 -37.16
CA THR A 561 9.96 21.80 -36.99
C THR A 561 10.34 20.50 -36.30
N MET A 562 9.42 19.94 -35.53
CA MET A 562 9.62 18.67 -34.85
C MET A 562 8.33 17.85 -34.92
N GLU A 563 8.42 16.66 -35.48
CA GLU A 563 7.32 15.71 -35.56
C GLU A 563 7.65 14.45 -34.75
N LEU A 564 6.69 13.95 -33.99
CA LEU A 564 6.86 12.75 -33.17
C LEU A 564 5.52 12.05 -32.94
N LYS A 565 5.57 10.78 -32.52
CA LYS A 565 4.39 9.98 -32.19
C LYS A 565 4.50 9.37 -30.80
N ILE A 566 3.40 9.37 -30.04
CA ILE A 566 3.27 8.62 -28.79
C ILE A 566 2.07 7.69 -28.93
N GLY A 567 2.34 6.39 -29.11
CA GLY A 567 1.32 5.46 -29.58
C GLY A 567 0.81 5.89 -30.95
N GLU A 568 -0.51 6.00 -31.10
CA GLU A 568 -1.17 6.45 -32.34
C GLU A 568 -1.34 7.98 -32.44
N THR A 569 -0.99 8.72 -31.37
CA THR A 569 -1.16 10.18 -31.34
C THR A 569 0.04 10.86 -32.00
N ALA A 570 -0.23 11.71 -32.99
CA ALA A 570 0.79 12.48 -33.70
C ALA A 570 0.89 13.91 -33.13
N PHE A 571 2.12 14.39 -32.98
CA PHE A 571 2.41 15.74 -32.51
C PHE A 571 3.38 16.41 -33.47
N ARG A 572 3.11 17.68 -33.75
CA ARG A 572 3.98 18.56 -34.53
C ARG A 572 4.24 19.84 -33.75
N TYR A 573 5.49 20.26 -33.72
CA TYR A 573 5.93 21.50 -33.10
C TYR A 573 6.62 22.40 -34.11
N TYR A 574 6.39 23.69 -33.95
CA TYR A 574 7.10 24.75 -34.64
C TYR A 574 7.81 25.59 -33.58
N ILE A 575 9.13 25.71 -33.71
CA ILE A 575 9.97 26.47 -32.80
C ILE A 575 10.67 27.55 -33.59
N LYS A 576 10.35 28.81 -33.29
CA LYS A 576 10.95 29.95 -33.99
C LYS A 576 12.47 29.98 -33.76
N GLU A 577 13.21 30.35 -34.79
CA GLU A 577 14.62 30.69 -34.68
C GLU A 577 14.81 31.88 -33.72
N THR A 578 15.88 31.83 -32.92
CA THR A 578 16.33 32.93 -32.08
C THR A 578 17.69 33.36 -32.57
N GLN A 579 17.76 34.52 -33.24
CA GLN A 579 19.07 35.08 -33.56
C GLN A 579 19.84 35.33 -32.26
N PRO A 580 21.12 34.91 -32.17
CA PRO A 580 21.95 35.25 -31.04
C PRO A 580 21.99 36.78 -30.96
N VAL A 581 21.60 37.33 -29.81
CA VAL A 581 21.76 38.76 -29.56
C VAL A 581 23.25 39.03 -29.71
N ALA A 582 23.63 39.82 -30.72
CA ALA A 582 24.98 40.33 -30.82
C ALA A 582 25.23 41.18 -29.57
N LEU A 583 25.80 40.56 -28.53
CA LEU A 583 26.41 41.26 -27.42
C LEU A 583 27.58 42.04 -28.02
N ARG A 584 27.30 43.29 -28.38
CA ARG A 584 28.31 44.28 -28.77
C ARG A 584 29.22 44.60 -27.59
#